data_AF-A0A933QXM2-F1
#
_entry.id   AF-A0A933QXM2-F1
#
_cell.length_a   1.000
_cell.length_b   1.000
_cell.length_c   1.000
_cell.angle_alpha   90.00
_cell.angle_beta   90.00
_cell.angle_gamma   90.00
#
_symmetry.space_group_name_H-M   'P 1'
#
loop_
_entity.id
_entity.type
_entity.pdbx_description
1 polymer ?
#
loop_
_entity_poly.entity_id
_entity_poly.type
_entity_poly.pdbx_seq_one_letter_code
_entity_poly.pdbx_strand_id
1 'polypeptide(L)'
;MAKTSRNKHIGSDFDAFLREEALLAQAQAMAIKRVLATQVTTAMREQGITKAELAKRLRTSRAQLDRLLDPDNASVTLQTIGRVAQLLGKRIVFGLENAGKKRRAA
;
A
#
# COMPACT_ATOMS: atom_id res chain seq x y z
N MET A 1 35.26 6.84 17.04
CA MET A 1 33.80 6.54 17.08
C MET A 1 33.07 7.84 17.44
N ALA A 2 32.37 8.45 16.49
CA ALA A 2 31.76 9.77 16.69
C ALA A 2 30.36 9.63 17.32
N LYS A 3 30.19 10.24 18.50
CA LYS A 3 28.91 10.36 19.21
C LYS A 3 28.06 11.39 18.46
N THR A 4 27.17 10.96 17.58
CA THR A 4 26.22 11.84 16.91
C THR A 4 25.29 12.43 17.98
N SER A 5 25.54 13.67 18.38
CA SER A 5 24.64 14.43 19.25
C SER A 5 23.31 14.61 18.51
N ARG A 6 22.21 14.12 19.09
CA ARG A 6 20.86 14.45 18.60
C ARG A 6 20.72 15.97 18.56
N ASN A 7 20.48 16.53 17.38
CA ASN A 7 20.23 17.96 17.22
C ASN A 7 18.98 18.34 18.03
N LYS A 8 19.11 19.32 18.93
CA LYS A 8 18.03 19.75 19.85
C LYS A 8 16.76 20.25 19.13
N HIS A 9 16.86 20.57 17.84
CA HIS A 9 15.75 21.01 17.00
C HIS A 9 15.11 19.88 16.18
N ILE A 10 15.67 18.67 16.20
CA ILE A 10 15.07 17.50 15.54
C ILE A 10 14.15 16.80 16.53
N GLY A 11 12.85 16.84 16.24
CA GLY A 11 11.80 16.16 17.00
C GLY A 11 11.76 14.65 16.78
N SER A 12 10.63 14.04 17.13
CA SER A 12 10.34 12.63 16.85
C SER A 12 10.20 12.38 15.34
N ASP A 13 10.30 11.11 14.92
CA ASP A 13 10.08 10.75 13.52
C ASP A 13 8.59 10.86 13.12
N PHE A 14 8.33 10.87 11.81
CA PHE A 14 6.98 11.03 11.28
C PHE A 14 6.04 9.89 11.72
N ASP A 15 6.55 8.66 11.84
CA ASP A 15 5.77 7.53 12.31
C ASP A 15 5.36 7.69 13.78
N ALA A 16 6.19 8.32 14.61
CA ALA A 16 5.86 8.66 15.99
C ALA A 16 4.74 9.68 16.05
N PHE A 17 4.81 10.74 15.24
CA PHE A 17 3.71 11.69 15.08
C PHE A 17 2.41 10.97 14.63
N LEU A 18 2.46 10.14 13.59
CA LEU A 18 1.28 9.40 13.13
C LEU A 18 0.72 8.42 14.18
N ARG A 19 1.57 7.88 15.06
CA ARG A 19 1.13 7.04 16.19
C ARG A 19 0.42 7.86 17.26
N GLU A 20 0.93 9.05 17.57
CA GLU A 20 0.33 9.98 18.52
C GLU A 20 -1.05 10.44 18.04
N GLU A 21 -1.19 10.73 16.75
CA GLU A 21 -2.46 11.11 16.11
C GLU A 21 -3.41 9.93 15.82
N ALA A 22 -3.03 8.69 16.18
CA ALA A 22 -3.77 7.46 15.84
C ALA A 22 -4.03 7.24 14.33
N LEU A 23 -3.19 7.83 13.46
CA LEU A 23 -3.30 7.77 12.00
C LEU A 23 -2.39 6.72 11.35
N LEU A 24 -1.40 6.18 12.08
CA LEU A 24 -0.35 5.33 11.50
C LEU A 24 -0.92 4.16 10.68
N ALA A 25 -1.90 3.44 11.22
CA ALA A 25 -2.47 2.27 10.53
C ALA A 25 -3.15 2.64 9.22
N GLN A 26 -3.91 3.75 9.19
CA GLN A 26 -4.56 4.25 7.99
C GLN A 26 -3.52 4.73 6.96
N ALA A 27 -2.50 5.45 7.40
CA ALA A 27 -1.42 5.92 6.54
C ALA A 27 -0.66 4.76 5.89
N GLN A 28 -0.35 3.71 6.65
CA GLN A 28 0.28 2.49 6.14
C GLN A 28 -0.59 1.76 5.11
N ALA A 29 -1.88 1.58 5.40
CA ALA A 29 -2.81 0.96 4.44
C ALA A 29 -2.90 1.77 3.13
N MET A 30 -2.94 3.10 3.22
CA MET A 30 -2.95 3.98 2.07
C MET A 30 -1.64 3.89 1.27
N ALA A 31 -0.49 3.87 1.95
CA ALA A 31 0.82 3.71 1.31
C ALA A 31 0.91 2.39 0.53
N ILE A 32 0.48 1.29 1.13
CA ILE A 32 0.41 -0.03 0.47
C ILE A 32 -0.49 0.04 -0.77
N LYS A 33 -1.67 0.67 -0.65
CA LYS A 33 -2.60 0.78 -1.78
C LYS A 33 -2.02 1.57 -2.96
N ARG A 34 -1.32 2.67 -2.67
CA ARG A 34 -0.65 3.50 -3.67
C ARG A 34 0.41 2.71 -4.42
N VAL A 35 1.27 2.00 -3.68
CA VAL A 35 2.29 1.11 -4.27
C VAL A 35 1.64 0.05 -5.15
N LEU A 36 0.58 -0.60 -4.67
CA LEU A 36 -0.14 -1.62 -5.43
C LEU A 36 -0.75 -1.06 -6.72
N ALA A 37 -1.44 0.08 -6.65
CA ALA A 37 -2.03 0.73 -7.83
C ALA A 37 -0.98 1.08 -8.89
N THR A 38 0.16 1.62 -8.46
CA THR A 38 1.29 1.93 -9.34
C THR A 38 1.88 0.66 -9.97
N GLN A 39 2.07 -0.42 -9.21
CA GLN A 39 2.59 -1.69 -9.72
C GLN A 39 1.66 -2.31 -10.76
N VAL A 40 0.36 -2.34 -10.50
CA VAL A 40 -0.64 -2.86 -11.45
C VAL A 40 -0.66 -2.01 -12.72
N THR A 41 -0.70 -0.68 -12.58
CA THR A 41 -0.74 0.25 -13.74
C THR A 41 0.53 0.14 -14.59
N THR A 42 1.69 0.02 -13.94
CA THR A 42 2.97 -0.18 -14.64
C THR A 42 2.98 -1.50 -15.41
N ALA A 43 2.58 -2.59 -14.78
CA ALA A 43 2.51 -3.91 -15.44
C ALA A 43 1.52 -3.92 -16.61
N MET A 44 0.37 -3.24 -16.47
CA MET A 44 -0.57 -3.05 -17.58
C MET A 44 0.07 -2.32 -18.75
N ARG A 45 0.82 -1.24 -18.49
CA ARG A 45 1.54 -0.47 -19.52
C ARG A 45 2.61 -1.31 -20.21
N GLU A 46 3.41 -2.06 -19.45
CA GLU A 46 4.45 -2.95 -19.99
C GLU A 46 3.87 -4.04 -20.90
N GLN A 47 2.68 -4.54 -20.59
CA GLN A 47 2.00 -5.59 -21.36
C GLN A 47 1.04 -5.05 -22.43
N GLY A 48 0.90 -3.73 -22.57
CA GLY A 48 -0.06 -3.11 -23.49
C GLY A 48 -1.53 -3.42 -23.16
N ILE A 49 -1.85 -3.74 -21.91
CA ILE A 49 -3.20 -4.09 -21.47
C ILE A 49 -3.95 -2.82 -21.07
N THR A 50 -5.08 -2.55 -21.74
CA THR A 50 -5.95 -1.43 -21.36
C THR A 50 -6.79 -1.77 -20.12
N LYS A 51 -7.30 -0.73 -19.45
CA LYS A 51 -8.25 -0.88 -18.32
C LYS A 51 -9.49 -1.67 -18.72
N ALA A 52 -10.04 -1.40 -19.91
CA ALA A 52 -11.22 -2.09 -20.42
C ALA A 52 -10.95 -3.58 -20.66
N GLU A 53 -9.79 -3.90 -21.24
CA GLU A 53 -9.37 -5.27 -21.47
C GLU A 53 -9.16 -6.03 -20.16
N LEU A 54 -8.49 -5.43 -19.17
CA LEU A 54 -8.29 -6.04 -17.86
C LEU A 54 -9.64 -6.30 -17.16
N ALA A 55 -10.57 -5.34 -17.19
CA ALA A 55 -11.90 -5.51 -16.62
C ALA A 55 -12.66 -6.68 -17.26
N LYS A 56 -12.55 -6.82 -18.59
CA LYS A 56 -13.14 -7.93 -19.35
C LYS A 56 -12.53 -9.27 -18.93
N ARG A 57 -11.20 -9.37 -18.84
CA ARG A 57 -10.49 -10.58 -18.39
C ARG A 57 -10.85 -10.98 -16.96
N LEU A 58 -11.02 -9.99 -16.07
CA LEU A 58 -11.45 -10.19 -14.69
C LEU A 58 -12.94 -10.53 -14.53
N ARG A 59 -13.74 -10.41 -15.60
CA ARG A 59 -15.21 -10.51 -15.56
C ARG A 59 -15.81 -9.59 -14.49
N THR A 60 -15.36 -8.35 -14.47
CA THR A 60 -15.78 -7.34 -13.49
C THR A 60 -16.20 -6.05 -14.18
N SER A 61 -16.92 -5.18 -13.48
CA SER A 61 -17.28 -3.87 -14.00
C SER A 61 -16.06 -2.95 -14.04
N ARG A 62 -16.08 -1.96 -14.94
CA ARG A 62 -15.05 -0.90 -14.97
C ARG A 62 -14.96 -0.21 -13.61
N ALA A 63 -16.09 0.14 -13.00
CA ALA A 63 -16.14 0.77 -11.68
C ALA A 63 -15.43 -0.04 -10.57
N GLN A 64 -15.51 -1.37 -10.60
CA GLN A 64 -14.81 -2.20 -9.62
C GLN A 64 -13.30 -2.25 -9.88
N LEU A 65 -12.88 -2.29 -11.15
CA LEU A 65 -11.46 -2.15 -11.51
C LEU A 65 -10.92 -0.76 -11.17
N ASP A 66 -11.73 0.29 -11.35
CA ASP A 66 -11.38 1.68 -11.02
C ASP A 66 -11.01 1.80 -9.55
N ARG A 67 -11.79 1.21 -8.64
CA ARG A 67 -11.46 1.16 -7.20
C ARG A 67 -10.14 0.44 -6.91
N LEU A 68 -9.84 -0.63 -7.66
CA LEU A 68 -8.56 -1.35 -7.52
C LEU A 68 -7.38 -0.51 -7.98
N LEU A 69 -7.56 0.35 -8.99
CA LEU A 69 -6.50 1.19 -9.54
C LEU A 69 -6.43 2.57 -8.87
N ASP A 70 -7.47 2.98 -8.16
CA ASP A 70 -7.54 4.25 -7.44
C ASP A 70 -6.54 4.26 -6.27
N PRO A 71 -5.52 5.13 -6.29
CA PRO A 71 -4.50 5.21 -5.25
C PRO A 71 -5.05 5.66 -3.89
N ASP A 72 -6.19 6.35 -3.86
CA ASP A 72 -6.77 6.92 -2.64
C ASP A 72 -7.90 6.05 -2.06
N ASN A 73 -8.19 4.91 -2.70
CA ASN A 73 -9.15 3.93 -2.21
C ASN A 73 -8.45 2.74 -1.56
N ALA A 74 -8.19 2.80 -0.27
CA ALA A 74 -7.54 1.70 0.47
C ALA A 74 -8.35 0.38 0.49
N SER A 75 -9.65 0.42 0.14
CA SER A 75 -10.54 -0.74 0.21
C SER A 75 -10.50 -1.58 -1.06
N VAL A 76 -9.75 -2.68 -1.00
CA VAL A 76 -9.71 -3.72 -2.04
C VAL A 76 -9.61 -5.11 -1.40
N THR A 77 -10.23 -6.13 -2.00
CA THR A 77 -10.19 -7.49 -1.46
C THR A 77 -8.96 -8.25 -1.94
N LEU A 78 -8.35 -9.07 -1.07
CA LEU A 78 -7.23 -9.95 -1.41
C LEU A 78 -7.54 -10.84 -2.64
N GLN A 79 -8.78 -11.33 -2.75
CA GLN A 79 -9.22 -12.13 -3.90
C GLN A 79 -9.16 -11.35 -5.22
N THR A 80 -9.46 -10.06 -5.21
CA THR A 80 -9.39 -9.22 -6.42
C THR A 80 -7.94 -8.94 -6.79
N ILE A 81 -7.09 -8.62 -5.81
CA ILE A 81 -5.65 -8.47 -6.03
C ILE A 81 -5.06 -9.77 -6.61
N GLY A 82 -5.45 -10.93 -6.07
CA GLY A 82 -4.93 -12.23 -6.50
C GLY A 82 -5.22 -12.52 -7.97
N ARG A 83 -6.45 -12.26 -8.40
CA ARG A 83 -6.85 -12.41 -9.81
C ARG A 83 -6.12 -11.45 -10.74
N VAL A 84 -5.95 -10.18 -10.33
CA VAL A 84 -5.19 -9.20 -11.12
C VAL A 84 -3.72 -9.63 -11.22
N ALA A 85 -3.11 -10.03 -10.12
CA ALA A 85 -1.73 -10.50 -10.11
C ALA A 85 -1.56 -11.70 -11.06
N GLN A 86 -2.44 -12.70 -10.98
CA GLN A 86 -2.42 -13.86 -11.87
C GLN A 86 -2.51 -13.46 -13.35
N LEU A 87 -3.43 -12.57 -13.73
CA LEU A 87 -3.58 -12.11 -15.11
C LEU A 87 -2.37 -11.35 -15.64
N LEU A 88 -1.63 -10.68 -14.75
CA LEU A 88 -0.43 -9.91 -15.09
C LEU A 88 0.86 -10.71 -14.91
N GLY A 89 0.78 -12.02 -14.61
CA GLY A 89 1.95 -12.87 -14.37
C GLY A 89 2.75 -12.47 -13.12
N LYS A 90 2.09 -11.89 -12.12
CA LYS A 90 2.66 -11.48 -10.84
C LYS A 90 2.15 -12.38 -9.71
N ARG A 91 2.76 -12.24 -8.52
CA ARG A 91 2.31 -12.89 -7.28
C ARG A 91 2.24 -11.87 -6.15
N ILE A 92 1.39 -12.12 -5.17
CA ILE A 92 1.28 -11.26 -3.98
C ILE A 92 2.26 -11.73 -2.91
N VAL A 93 2.93 -10.77 -2.27
CA VAL A 93 3.79 -11.00 -1.10
C VAL A 93 3.50 -9.91 -0.08
N PHE A 94 3.02 -10.27 1.11
CA PHE A 94 2.95 -9.39 2.27
C PHE A 94 3.03 -10.23 3.56
N GLY A 95 3.40 -9.59 4.66
CA GLY A 95 3.48 -10.18 5.99
C GLY A 95 2.95 -9.20 7.03
N LEU A 96 2.71 -9.72 8.23
CA LEU A 96 2.44 -8.90 9.41
C LEU A 96 3.68 -8.88 10.29
N GLU A 97 4.00 -7.70 10.82
CA GLU A 97 5.12 -7.50 11.72
C GLU A 97 4.62 -7.13 13.12
N ASN A 98 5.45 -7.37 14.13
CA ASN A 98 5.15 -6.97 15.49
C ASN A 98 5.13 -5.43 15.56
N ALA A 99 3.96 -4.86 15.85
CA ALA A 99 3.85 -3.46 16.24
C ALA A 99 4.55 -3.31 17.60
N GLY A 100 5.76 -2.74 17.61
CA GLY A 100 6.63 -2.66 18.80
C GLY A 100 5.88 -2.21 20.06
N LYS A 101 6.20 -2.83 21.21
CA LYS A 101 5.56 -2.52 22.50
C LYS A 101 5.66 -1.02 22.80
N LYS A 102 4.53 -0.37 23.13
CA LYS A 102 4.53 0.91 23.86
C LYS A 102 5.45 0.72 25.06
N ARG A 103 6.54 1.47 25.17
CA ARG A 103 7.33 1.52 26.39
C ARG A 103 6.35 1.91 27.49
N ARG A 104 6.05 1.00 28.41
CA ARG A 104 5.26 1.33 29.60
C ARG A 104 6.03 2.45 30.29
N ALA A 105 5.41 3.63 30.40
CA ALA A 105 5.89 4.64 31.33
C ALA A 105 5.81 4.00 32.72
N ALA A 106 6.97 3.88 33.36
CA ALA A 106 7.09 3.57 34.78
C ALA A 106 6.91 4.87 35.58
#